data_AF-X7ZRK7-F1
#
_entry.id   AF-X7ZRK7-F1
#
_cell.length_a   1.000
_cell.length_b   1.000
_cell.length_c   1.000
_cell.angle_alpha   90.00
_cell.angle_beta   90.00
_cell.angle_gamma   90.00
#
_symmetry.space_group_name_H-M   'P 1'
#
loop_
_entity.id
_entity.type
_entity.pdbx_description
1 polymer ?
#
loop_
_entity_poly.entity_id
_entity_poly.type
_entity_poly.pdbx_seq_one_letter_code
_entity_poly.pdbx_strand_id
1 'polypeptide(L)'
;MVSWHGLLAKSVPTLVTGVVGAAAYEALRKTAVKVPLREATVATTAWGLRGLRTAERKAQQSSEQARLTLADVIAEAKERIGEDVSLSQVAGGCHDHDR
;
A
#
# COMPACT_ATOMS: atom_id res chain seq x y z
N MET A 1 -10.96 -12.66 31.30
CA MET A 1 -11.21 -11.21 31.18
C MET A 1 -9.98 -10.58 30.54
N VAL A 2 -10.06 -10.13 29.29
CA VAL A 2 -8.97 -9.34 28.68
C VAL A 2 -8.91 -8.04 29.46
N SER A 3 -7.80 -7.84 30.17
CA SER A 3 -7.61 -6.69 31.04
C SER A 3 -7.58 -5.43 30.19
N TRP A 4 -8.58 -4.57 30.37
CA TRP A 4 -8.74 -3.26 29.72
C TRP A 4 -7.44 -2.44 29.70
N HIS A 5 -6.62 -2.59 30.75
CA HIS A 5 -5.29 -1.98 30.88
C HIS A 5 -4.28 -2.39 29.78
N GLY A 6 -4.32 -3.63 29.29
CA GLY A 6 -3.41 -4.11 28.25
C GLY A 6 -3.72 -3.57 26.85
N LEU A 7 -5.00 -3.27 26.59
CA LEU A 7 -5.43 -2.64 25.34
C LEU A 7 -4.99 -1.18 25.29
N LEU A 8 -5.21 -0.42 26.38
CA LEU A 8 -4.78 0.99 26.44
C LEU A 8 -3.28 1.15 26.26
N ALA A 9 -2.46 0.36 26.96
CA ALA A 9 -1.00 0.41 26.87
C ALA A 9 -0.49 0.15 25.44
N LYS A 10 -1.20 -0.69 24.67
CA LYS A 10 -0.83 -1.07 23.30
C LYS A 10 -1.29 -0.05 22.25
N SER A 11 -2.31 0.74 22.54
CA SER A 11 -2.83 1.80 21.65
C SER A 11 -2.18 3.18 21.84
N VAL A 12 -1.40 3.39 22.91
CA VAL A 12 -0.66 4.66 23.12
C VAL A 12 0.17 5.07 21.91
N PRO A 13 0.96 4.19 21.26
CA PRO A 13 1.77 4.60 20.10
C PRO A 13 0.90 5.07 18.93
N THR A 14 -0.22 4.40 18.67
CA THR A 14 -1.17 4.74 17.61
C THR A 14 -1.83 6.09 17.86
N LEU A 15 -2.16 6.39 19.13
CA LEU A 15 -2.69 7.69 19.52
C LEU A 15 -1.64 8.79 19.40
N VAL A 16 -0.38 8.53 19.76
CA VAL A 16 0.73 9.48 19.57
C VAL A 16 0.92 9.79 18.09
N THR A 17 0.89 8.79 17.22
CA THR A 17 0.92 9.00 15.76
C THR A 17 -0.30 9.78 15.26
N GLY A 18 -1.49 9.48 15.79
CA GLY A 18 -2.73 10.20 15.47
C GLY A 18 -2.70 11.68 15.89
N VAL A 19 -2.16 11.98 17.07
CA VAL A 19 -2.02 13.34 17.61
C VAL A 19 -1.00 14.15 16.79
N VAL A 20 0.14 13.54 16.43
CA VAL A 20 1.11 14.19 15.54
C VAL A 20 0.48 14.50 14.19
N GLY A 21 -0.30 13.56 13.64
CA GLY A 21 -1.05 13.77 12.40
C GLY A 21 -2.08 14.90 12.51
N ALA A 22 -2.83 14.95 13.62
CA ALA A 22 -3.81 15.99 13.89
C ALA A 22 -3.14 17.37 14.03
N ALA A 23 -2.01 17.46 14.74
CA ALA A 23 -1.26 18.70 14.90
C ALA A 23 -0.68 19.19 13.57
N ALA A 24 -0.14 18.28 12.75
CA ALA A 24 0.33 18.60 11.41
C ALA A 24 -0.83 19.09 10.51
N TYR A 25 -2.00 18.42 10.56
CA TYR A 25 -3.18 18.84 9.81
C TYR A 25 -3.70 20.20 10.26
N GLU A 26 -3.74 20.48 11.56
CA GLU A 26 -4.23 21.75 12.07
C GLU A 26 -3.29 22.91 11.69
N ALA A 27 -1.97 22.70 11.75
CA ALA A 27 -0.99 23.67 11.26
C ALA A 27 -1.17 23.95 9.77
N LEU A 28 -1.33 22.90 8.96
CA LEU A 28 -1.56 23.02 7.51
C LEU A 28 -2.91 23.69 7.19
N ARG A 29 -3.98 23.36 7.93
CA ARG A 29 -5.29 23.99 7.76
C ARG A 29 -5.22 25.48 8.07
N LYS A 30 -4.53 25.88 9.14
CA LYS A 30 -4.35 27.29 9.51
C LYS A 30 -3.60 28.09 8.44
N THR A 31 -2.65 27.47 7.75
CA THR A 31 -1.93 28.12 6.64
C THR A 31 -2.74 28.11 5.35
N ALA A 32 -3.42 27.02 5.03
CA ALA A 32 -4.25 26.89 3.83
C ALA A 32 -5.40 27.91 3.76
N VAL A 33 -6.02 28.25 4.90
CA VAL A 33 -7.11 29.25 4.97
C VAL A 33 -6.63 30.67 4.61
N LYS A 34 -5.33 30.93 4.70
CA LYS A 34 -4.74 32.26 4.41
C LYS A 34 -4.27 32.42 2.96
N VAL A 35 -4.29 31.35 2.16
CA VAL A 35 -3.74 31.38 0.80
C VAL A 35 -4.85 31.69 -0.21
N PRO A 36 -4.62 32.60 -1.16
CA PRO A 36 -5.58 32.85 -2.23
C PRO A 36 -5.84 31.57 -3.04
N LEU A 37 -7.11 31.18 -3.14
CA LEU A 37 -7.56 29.92 -3.78
C LEU A 37 -6.96 29.69 -5.17
N ARG A 38 -6.77 30.78 -5.92
CA ARG A 38 -6.22 30.73 -7.27
C ARG A 38 -4.74 30.32 -7.28
N GLU A 39 -3.92 30.86 -6.39
CA GLU A 39 -2.49 30.48 -6.31
C GLU A 39 -2.32 29.07 -5.76
N ALA A 40 -3.11 28.69 -4.75
CA ALA A 40 -3.10 27.33 -4.21
C ALA A 40 -3.44 26.29 -5.28
N THR A 41 -4.45 26.56 -6.11
CA THR A 41 -4.88 25.64 -7.18
C THR A 41 -3.81 25.51 -8.27
N VAL A 42 -3.19 26.63 -8.68
CA VAL A 42 -2.12 26.62 -9.67
C VAL A 42 -0.88 25.92 -9.13
N ALA A 43 -0.49 26.19 -7.88
CA ALA A 43 0.64 25.53 -7.23
C ALA A 43 0.40 24.02 -7.09
N THR A 44 -0.80 23.61 -6.65
CA THR A 44 -1.18 22.20 -6.53
C THR A 44 -1.15 21.51 -7.89
N THR A 45 -1.72 22.14 -8.92
CA THR A 45 -1.69 21.61 -10.30
C THR A 45 -0.26 21.52 -10.83
N ALA A 46 0.56 22.54 -10.62
CA ALA A 46 1.96 22.55 -11.04
C ALA A 46 2.78 21.45 -10.33
N TRP A 47 2.56 21.25 -9.04
CA TRP A 47 3.13 20.13 -8.29
C TRP A 47 2.63 18.79 -8.79
N GLY A 48 1.33 18.66 -9.10
CA GLY A 48 0.75 17.46 -9.69
C GLY A 48 1.40 17.11 -11.03
N LEU A 49 1.57 18.09 -11.92
CA LEU A 49 2.22 17.89 -13.22
C LEU A 49 3.71 17.53 -13.08
N ARG A 50 4.42 18.10 -12.09
CA ARG A 50 5.82 17.78 -11.82
C ARG A 50 5.99 16.41 -11.18
N GLY A 51 5.05 16.05 -10.30
CA GLY A 51 4.93 14.73 -9.69
C GLY A 51 4.69 13.67 -10.74
N LEU A 52 3.76 13.90 -11.67
CA LEU A 52 3.46 12.98 -12.77
C LEU A 52 4.69 12.73 -13.65
N ARG A 53 5.41 13.78 -14.07
CA ARG A 53 6.66 13.62 -14.84
C ARG A 53 7.76 12.85 -14.10
N THR A 54 7.80 12.97 -12.77
CA THR A 54 8.77 12.24 -11.95
C THR A 54 8.33 10.79 -11.74
N ALA A 55 7.03 10.57 -11.58
CA ALA A 55 6.42 9.26 -11.46
C ALA A 55 6.56 8.47 -12.76
N GLU A 56 6.36 9.10 -13.93
CA GLU A 56 6.58 8.49 -15.25
C GLU A 56 8.03 7.97 -15.39
N ARG A 57 9.01 8.80 -15.04
CA ARG A 57 10.43 8.39 -15.06
C ARG A 57 10.72 7.23 -14.11
N LYS A 58 10.13 7.22 -12.92
CA LYS A 58 10.32 6.15 -11.93
C LYS A 58 9.54 4.88 -12.28
N ALA A 59 8.37 5.01 -12.90
CA ALA A 59 7.52 3.89 -13.30
C ALA A 59 8.19 3.03 -14.38
N GLN A 60 8.90 3.65 -15.33
CA GLN A 60 9.71 2.91 -16.30
C GLN A 60 10.81 2.07 -15.67
N GLN A 61 11.32 2.46 -14.50
CA GLN A 61 12.36 1.72 -13.77
C GLN A 61 11.78 0.68 -12.79
N SER A 62 10.48 0.71 -12.51
CA SER A 62 9.85 -0.09 -11.44
C SER A 62 8.96 -1.22 -11.97
N SER A 63 8.90 -1.43 -13.27
CA SER A 63 8.06 -2.45 -13.91
C SER A 63 8.40 -3.88 -13.48
N GLU A 64 9.67 -4.18 -13.24
CA GLU A 64 10.12 -5.52 -12.82
C GLU A 64 9.86 -5.75 -11.33
N GLN A 65 10.13 -4.75 -10.49
CA GLN A 65 9.91 -4.85 -9.04
C GLN A 65 8.41 -4.93 -8.70
N ALA A 66 7.56 -4.19 -9.41
CA ALA A 66 6.11 -4.25 -9.23
C ALA A 66 5.55 -5.65 -9.56
N ARG A 67 6.09 -6.31 -10.59
CA ARG A 67 5.69 -7.67 -10.96
C ARG A 67 6.10 -8.70 -9.91
N LEU A 68 7.29 -8.55 -9.34
CA LEU A 68 7.77 -9.42 -8.26
C LEU A 68 6.98 -9.25 -6.97
N THR A 69 6.71 -8.01 -6.55
CA THR A 69 5.91 -7.74 -5.35
C THR A 69 4.46 -8.20 -5.51
N LEU A 70 3.87 -8.07 -6.70
CA LEU A 70 2.54 -8.61 -6.95
C LEU A 70 2.53 -10.14 -6.90
N ALA A 71 3.56 -10.80 -7.45
CA ALA A 71 3.69 -12.25 -7.37
C ALA A 71 3.83 -12.73 -5.91
N ASP A 72 4.62 -12.02 -5.09
CA ASP A 72 4.81 -12.31 -3.67
C ASP A 72 3.49 -12.18 -2.88
N VAL A 73 2.71 -11.11 -3.12
CA VAL A 73 1.40 -10.92 -2.49
C VAL A 73 0.39 -11.97 -2.93
N ILE A 74 0.37 -12.36 -4.21
CA ILE A 74 -0.49 -13.45 -4.69
C ILE A 74 -0.10 -14.76 -4.02
N ALA A 75 1.20 -15.06 -3.89
CA ALA A 75 1.68 -16.25 -3.19
C ALA A 75 1.26 -16.24 -1.71
N GLU A 76 1.46 -15.12 -1.00
CA GLU A 76 1.05 -14.99 0.41
C GLU A 76 -0.48 -15.08 0.57
N ALA A 77 -1.25 -14.49 -0.35
CA ALA A 77 -2.71 -14.59 -0.33
C ALA A 77 -3.19 -16.03 -0.54
N LYS A 78 -2.55 -16.79 -1.44
CA LYS A 78 -2.84 -18.22 -1.64
C LYS A 78 -2.56 -19.05 -0.39
N GLU A 79 -1.44 -18.79 0.28
CA GLU A 79 -1.09 -19.44 1.55
C GLU A 79 -2.15 -19.15 2.64
N ARG A 80 -2.58 -17.88 2.76
CA ARG A 80 -3.60 -17.48 3.76
C ARG A 80 -5.01 -17.98 3.46
N ILE A 81 -5.39 -18.14 2.20
CA ILE A 81 -6.67 -18.73 1.79
C ILE A 81 -6.72 -20.24 2.14
N GLY A 82 -5.59 -20.83 2.57
CA GLY A 82 -5.50 -22.26 2.84
C GLY A 82 -5.47 -23.08 1.55
N GLU A 83 -5.04 -22.46 0.44
CA GLU A 83 -4.93 -23.14 -0.83
C GLU A 83 -3.57 -23.87 -0.90
N ASP A 84 -3.49 -25.00 -0.18
CA ASP A 84 -2.60 -26.12 -0.50
C ASP A 84 -3.09 -26.80 -1.80
N VAL A 85 -3.39 -26.02 -2.86
CA VAL A 85 -3.67 -26.60 -4.18
C VAL A 85 -2.33 -26.80 -4.84
N SER A 86 -1.80 -27.98 -4.53
CA SER A 86 -1.24 -28.85 -5.55
C SER A 86 -1.96 -28.60 -6.89
N LEU A 87 -1.32 -27.87 -7.80
CA LEU A 87 -1.63 -27.93 -9.23
C LEU A 87 -1.14 -29.28 -9.78
N SER A 88 -1.53 -30.36 -9.12
CA SER A 88 -1.38 -31.75 -9.52
C SER A 88 -2.66 -32.44 -9.08
N GLN A 89 -3.36 -33.06 -10.04
CA GLN A 89 -4.64 -33.79 -9.92
C GLN A 89 -5.93 -33.05 -10.33
N VAL A 90 -6.00 -32.57 -11.57
CA VAL A 90 -7.10 -32.99 -12.45
C VAL A 90 -6.47 -33.94 -13.47
N ALA A 91 -6.77 -35.22 -13.31
CA ALA A 91 -6.15 -36.34 -14.01
C ALA A 91 -6.77 -36.59 -15.40
N GLY A 92 -5.92 -37.05 -16.32
CA GLY A 92 -6.28 -37.81 -17.52
C GLY A 92 -5.21 -37.60 -18.60
N GLY A 93 -4.37 -38.55 -19.00
CA GLY A 93 -4.14 -39.93 -18.61
C GLY A 93 -2.94 -40.45 -19.43
N CYS A 94 -2.25 -41.45 -18.90
CA CYS A 94 -1.34 -42.40 -19.56
C CYS A 94 -0.44 -41.92 -20.73
N HIS A 95 0.86 -41.77 -20.47
CA HIS A 95 1.85 -42.16 -21.47
C HIS A 95 3.05 -42.82 -20.81
N ASP A 96 2.89 -44.12 -20.59
CA ASP A 96 3.98 -45.06 -20.44
C ASP A 96 4.53 -45.35 -21.85
N HIS A 97 5.81 -45.06 -22.09
CA HIS A 97 6.61 -45.82 -23.05
C HIS A 97 8.04 -45.90 -22.56
N ASP A 98 8.28 -47.05 -21.92
CA ASP A 98 9.56 -47.72 -21.75
C ASP A 98 10.26 -47.91 -23.11
N ARG A 99 11.35 -47.15 -23.35
CA ARG A 99 12.56 -47.53 -24.10
C ARG A 99 13.60 -46.42 -24.19
#